data_AF-A0A928Y304-F1
#
_entry.id   AF-A0A928Y304-F1
#
_cell.length_a   1.000
_cell.length_b   1.000
_cell.length_c   1.000
_cell.angle_alpha   90.00
_cell.angle_beta   90.00
_cell.angle_gamma   90.00
#
_symmetry.space_group_name_H-M   'P 1'
#
loop_
_entity.id
_entity.type
_entity.pdbx_description
1 polymer ?
#
loop_
_entity_poly.entity_id
_entity_poly.type
_entity_poly.pdbx_seq_one_letter_code
_entity_poly.pdbx_strand_id
1 'polypeptide(L)'
;MHTRLVSLRLMLALVSPMTLWACAPDAVRPDSAFDAWIAKVAAACNFQTIGRYEVGSLLGMNASDHAMVFLDATSRLYSGRIGADPWTLAVVSDLEGRSGDPGVSCVLGMLPQR
;
A
#
# COMPACT_ATOMS: atom_id res chain seq x y z
N MET A 1 -58.50 -45.81 -33.74
CA MET A 1 -58.56 -45.98 -32.27
C MET A 1 -57.85 -44.80 -31.62
N HIS A 2 -58.58 -44.01 -30.83
CA HIS A 2 -58.08 -42.84 -30.09
C HIS A 2 -57.62 -43.27 -28.70
N THR A 3 -56.42 -42.86 -28.27
CA THR A 3 -56.09 -42.88 -26.83
C THR A 3 -55.10 -41.78 -26.42
N ARG A 4 -55.70 -40.69 -25.94
CA ARG A 4 -55.38 -39.88 -24.73
C ARG A 4 -53.99 -39.25 -24.55
N LEU A 5 -54.02 -37.92 -24.75
CA LEU A 5 -53.36 -36.81 -24.06
C LEU A 5 -53.07 -36.97 -22.54
N VAL A 6 -51.98 -36.30 -22.13
CA VAL A 6 -51.64 -35.73 -20.80
C VAL A 6 -51.02 -36.65 -19.73
N SER A 7 -49.72 -36.45 -19.48
CA SER A 7 -49.24 -36.12 -18.14
C SER A 7 -47.82 -35.56 -18.16
N LEU A 8 -47.73 -34.25 -17.98
CA LEU A 8 -46.55 -33.48 -17.67
C LEU A 8 -46.06 -33.90 -16.26
N ARG A 9 -44.87 -34.51 -16.16
CA ARG A 9 -44.15 -34.60 -14.88
C ARG A 9 -42.79 -33.94 -15.04
N LEU A 10 -42.78 -32.66 -14.66
CA LEU A 10 -41.62 -31.83 -14.42
C LEU A 10 -40.76 -32.51 -13.33
N MET A 11 -39.64 -33.12 -13.69
CA MET A 11 -38.57 -33.46 -12.74
C MET A 11 -37.35 -32.61 -13.11
N LEU A 12 -37.35 -31.40 -12.55
CA LEU A 12 -36.21 -30.49 -12.60
C LEU A 12 -35.11 -31.07 -11.69
N ALA A 13 -34.15 -31.76 -12.30
CA ALA A 13 -32.99 -32.29 -11.58
C ALA A 13 -32.10 -31.11 -11.12
N LEU A 14 -31.90 -31.00 -9.80
CA LEU A 14 -30.90 -30.13 -9.20
C LEU A 14 -29.49 -30.59 -9.64
N VAL A 15 -28.75 -29.73 -10.34
CA VAL A 15 -27.30 -29.81 -10.45
C VAL A 15 -26.74 -28.40 -10.29
N SER A 16 -26.17 -28.12 -9.12
CA SER A 16 -25.35 -26.94 -8.85
C SER A 16 -24.09 -26.95 -9.71
N PRO A 17 -23.60 -25.76 -10.10
CA PRO A 17 -22.23 -25.43 -9.72
C PRO A 17 -22.20 -24.13 -8.93
N MET A 18 -21.79 -24.26 -7.67
CA MET A 18 -21.05 -23.18 -7.00
C MET A 18 -19.73 -23.01 -7.75
N THR A 19 -19.58 -21.93 -8.49
CA THR A 19 -18.27 -21.34 -8.86
C THR A 19 -18.50 -19.83 -8.94
N LEU A 20 -18.26 -19.12 -7.84
CA LEU A 20 -17.09 -18.26 -7.65
C LEU A 20 -16.91 -17.31 -8.84
N TRP A 21 -17.10 -16.01 -8.57
CA TRP A 21 -16.17 -14.92 -8.89
C TRP A 21 -16.73 -13.66 -8.21
N ALA A 22 -16.73 -13.68 -6.87
CA ALA A 22 -16.57 -12.44 -6.13
C ALA A 22 -15.10 -12.04 -6.28
N CYS A 23 -14.76 -11.40 -7.39
CA CYS A 23 -13.65 -10.45 -7.35
C CYS A 23 -14.16 -9.30 -6.49
N ALA A 24 -14.05 -9.42 -5.16
CA ALA A 24 -13.98 -8.22 -4.36
C ALA A 24 -12.73 -7.49 -4.85
N PRO A 25 -12.84 -6.33 -5.54
CA PRO A 25 -11.68 -5.52 -5.84
C PRO A 25 -11.19 -4.79 -4.58
N ASP A 26 -11.59 -5.26 -3.39
CA ASP A 26 -11.14 -4.78 -2.08
C ASP A 26 -9.88 -5.51 -1.61
N ALA A 27 -9.23 -6.29 -2.49
CA ALA A 27 -7.85 -6.70 -2.30
C ALA A 27 -6.95 -5.48 -2.46
N VAL A 28 -6.79 -4.72 -1.38
CA VAL A 28 -5.94 -3.53 -1.26
C VAL A 28 -6.36 -2.44 -2.22
N ARG A 29 -7.29 -1.57 -1.81
CA ARG A 29 -7.26 -0.22 -2.38
C ARG A 29 -5.96 0.39 -1.86
N PRO A 30 -4.91 0.59 -2.68
CA PRO A 30 -3.82 1.45 -2.26
C PRO A 30 -4.44 2.70 -1.68
N ASP A 31 -3.99 3.15 -0.51
CA ASP A 31 -4.41 4.44 -0.01
C ASP A 31 -3.94 5.44 -1.06
N SER A 32 -4.83 5.77 -2.00
CA SER A 32 -4.47 6.45 -3.23
C SER A 32 -3.86 7.81 -2.94
N ALA A 33 -4.13 8.36 -1.76
CA ALA A 33 -3.54 9.59 -1.30
C ALA A 33 -2.11 9.38 -0.77
N PHE A 34 -1.87 8.33 0.01
CA PHE A 34 -0.50 7.97 0.43
C PHE A 34 0.37 7.62 -0.76
N ASP A 35 -0.09 6.77 -1.68
CA ASP A 35 0.68 6.37 -2.85
C ASP A 35 0.97 7.55 -3.79
N ALA A 36 -0.02 8.43 -4.01
CA ALA A 36 0.20 9.64 -4.78
C ALA A 36 1.17 10.61 -4.09
N TRP A 37 1.14 10.67 -2.76
CA TRP A 37 2.09 11.48 -2.00
C TRP A 37 3.49 10.89 -2.04
N ILE A 38 3.65 9.58 -1.83
CA ILE A 38 4.94 8.89 -1.92
C ILE A 38 5.53 8.97 -3.33
N ALA A 39 4.71 8.96 -4.39
CA ALA A 39 5.19 9.20 -5.74
C ALA A 39 5.82 10.61 -5.90
N LYS A 40 5.26 11.63 -5.23
CA LYS A 40 5.86 12.98 -5.20
C LYS A 40 7.15 13.00 -4.38
N VAL A 41 7.18 12.29 -3.24
CA VAL A 41 8.40 12.14 -2.42
C VAL A 41 9.48 11.44 -3.23
N ALA A 42 9.16 10.37 -3.95
CA ALA A 42 10.11 9.69 -4.84
C ALA A 42 10.65 10.66 -5.89
N ALA A 43 9.79 11.44 -6.56
CA ALA A 43 10.22 12.39 -7.58
C ALA A 43 11.13 13.51 -7.03
N ALA A 44 10.85 14.02 -5.83
CA ALA A 44 11.58 15.16 -5.25
C ALA A 44 12.84 14.73 -4.46
N CYS A 45 12.77 13.59 -3.77
CA CYS A 45 13.77 13.18 -2.78
C CYS A 45 14.61 11.99 -3.24
N ASN A 46 14.42 11.45 -4.45
CA ASN A 46 15.03 10.18 -4.91
C ASN A 46 16.49 9.99 -4.49
N PHE A 47 17.33 10.99 -4.73
CA PHE A 47 18.78 10.95 -4.54
C PHE A 47 19.26 11.55 -3.20
N GLN A 48 18.33 11.99 -2.35
CA GLN A 48 18.67 12.48 -1.03
C GLN A 48 18.92 11.27 -0.12
N THR A 49 19.97 11.34 0.69
CA THR A 49 20.37 10.21 1.53
C THR A 49 19.84 10.32 2.95
N ILE A 50 19.59 9.17 3.56
CA ILE A 50 19.48 8.99 5.01
C ILE A 50 20.45 7.87 5.38
N GLY A 51 21.47 8.19 6.17
CA GLY A 51 22.64 7.34 6.34
C GLY A 51 23.27 7.02 4.99
N ARG A 52 23.36 5.72 4.68
CA ARG A 52 23.92 5.21 3.42
C ARG A 52 22.90 4.95 2.31
N TYR A 53 21.62 5.18 2.57
CA TYR A 53 20.53 4.83 1.65
C TYR A 53 19.97 6.07 0.97
N GLU A 54 19.75 5.99 -0.33
CA GLU A 54 18.96 6.99 -1.06
C GLU A 54 17.48 6.76 -0.79
N VAL A 55 16.70 7.82 -0.58
CA VAL A 55 15.24 7.72 -0.34
C VAL A 55 14.54 6.93 -1.46
N GLY A 56 14.94 7.10 -2.72
CA GLY A 56 14.41 6.32 -3.85
C GLY A 56 14.56 4.81 -3.69
N SER A 57 15.70 4.37 -3.14
CA SER A 57 15.97 2.95 -2.88
C SER A 57 15.09 2.38 -1.76
N LEU A 58 14.72 3.21 -0.78
CA LEU A 58 13.83 2.84 0.33
C LEU A 58 12.34 2.83 -0.09
N LEU A 59 12.00 3.56 -1.15
CA LEU A 59 10.66 3.60 -1.73
C LEU A 59 10.43 2.52 -2.81
N GLY A 60 11.49 1.86 -3.26
CA GLY A 60 11.40 0.76 -4.21
C GLY A 60 10.77 -0.48 -3.58
N MET A 61 10.14 -1.32 -4.41
CA MET A 61 9.60 -2.63 -4.00
C MET A 61 10.69 -3.68 -3.67
N ASN A 62 11.95 -3.26 -3.62
CA ASN A 62 13.06 -4.09 -3.18
C ASN A 62 12.92 -4.24 -1.67
N ALA A 63 12.34 -5.35 -1.21
CA ALA A 63 12.02 -5.61 0.18
C ALA A 63 13.29 -5.84 1.03
N SER A 64 14.10 -4.80 1.21
CA SER A 64 15.03 -4.75 2.34
C SER A 64 14.23 -4.48 3.61
N ASP A 65 14.70 -5.00 4.74
CA ASP A 65 14.08 -4.73 6.04
C ASP A 65 14.00 -3.22 6.31
N HIS A 66 15.03 -2.49 5.89
CA HIS A 66 15.11 -1.03 5.93
C HIS A 66 14.02 -0.33 5.11
N ALA A 67 13.72 -0.80 3.90
CA ALA A 67 12.64 -0.24 3.09
C ALA A 67 11.28 -0.45 3.75
N MET A 68 11.06 -1.62 4.38
CA MET A 68 9.82 -1.90 5.10
C MET A 68 9.65 -1.00 6.33
N VAL A 69 10.71 -0.83 7.13
CA VAL A 69 10.70 0.07 8.29
C VAL A 69 10.47 1.52 7.86
N PHE A 70 11.17 1.97 6.82
CA PHE A 70 11.00 3.30 6.26
C PHE A 70 9.57 3.54 5.79
N LEU A 71 8.98 2.62 5.01
CA LEU A 71 7.62 2.74 4.49
C LEU A 71 6.55 2.70 5.59
N ASP A 72 6.69 1.84 6.61
CA ASP A 72 5.78 1.81 7.76
C ASP A 72 5.78 3.14 8.51
N ALA A 73 6.97 3.59 8.92
CA ALA A 73 7.12 4.84 9.65
C ALA A 73 6.57 6.02 8.82
N THR A 74 6.87 6.04 7.53
CA THR A 74 6.45 7.10 6.62
C THR A 74 4.95 7.11 6.37
N SER A 75 4.29 5.95 6.31
CA SER A 75 2.82 5.85 6.28
C SER A 75 2.17 6.38 7.56
N ARG A 76 2.77 6.09 8.72
CA ARG A 76 2.31 6.61 10.01
C ARG A 76 2.51 8.12 10.14
N LEU A 77 3.61 8.65 9.60
CA LEU A 77 3.87 10.09 9.52
C LEU A 77 2.82 10.77 8.64
N TYR A 78 2.60 10.27 7.42
CA TYR A 78 1.63 10.82 6.47
C TYR A 78 0.20 10.84 7.04
N SER A 79 -0.23 9.74 7.66
CA SER A 79 -1.53 9.63 8.30
C SER A 79 -1.65 10.49 9.57
N GLY A 80 -0.54 11.02 10.10
CA GLY A 80 -0.50 11.83 11.32
C GLY A 80 -0.61 11.00 12.60
N ARG A 81 -0.36 9.69 12.51
CA ARG A 81 -0.28 8.78 13.67
C ARG A 81 1.01 9.02 14.46
N ILE A 82 2.07 9.49 13.81
CA ILE A 82 3.32 9.95 14.43
C ILE A 82 3.71 11.32 13.87
N GLY A 83 4.43 12.12 14.67
CA GLY A 83 4.99 13.40 14.24
C GLY A 83 6.38 13.29 13.60
N ALA A 84 6.95 14.44 13.22
CA ALA A 84 8.27 14.52 12.59
C ALA A 84 9.40 13.94 13.45
N ASP A 85 9.43 14.25 14.76
CA ASP A 85 10.46 13.77 15.69
C ASP A 85 10.48 12.24 15.84
N PRO A 86 9.35 11.57 16.18
CA PRO A 86 9.33 10.10 16.29
C PRO A 86 9.57 9.41 14.94
N TRP A 87 9.16 10.01 13.81
CA TRP A 87 9.50 9.49 12.49
C TRP A 87 11.01 9.58 12.23
N THR A 88 11.61 10.75 12.50
CA THR A 88 13.04 10.99 12.31
C THR A 88 13.84 9.99 13.14
N LEU A 89 13.49 9.83 14.42
CA LEU A 89 14.18 8.88 15.30
C LEU A 89 14.10 7.45 14.79
N ALA A 90 12.91 6.98 14.38
CA ALA A 90 12.72 5.63 13.88
C ALA A 90 13.58 5.36 12.63
N VAL A 91 13.54 6.28 11.67
CA VAL A 91 14.25 6.13 10.39
C VAL A 91 15.76 6.24 10.57
N VAL A 92 16.26 7.24 11.31
CA VAL A 92 17.72 7.42 11.47
C VAL A 92 18.33 6.34 12.35
N SER A 93 17.57 5.75 13.28
CA SER A 93 18.03 4.61 14.08
C SER A 93 18.15 3.34 13.25
N ASP A 94 17.22 3.09 12.33
CA ASP A 94 17.23 1.91 11.47
C ASP A 94 18.28 2.00 10.35
N LEU A 95 18.43 3.19 9.76
CA LEU A 95 19.31 3.42 8.61
C LEU A 95 20.73 3.86 8.99
N GLU A 96 21.05 3.89 10.29
CA GLU A 96 22.30 4.43 10.84
C GLU A 96 22.58 5.86 10.36
N GLY A 97 21.52 6.66 10.21
CA GLY A 97 21.55 8.02 9.70
C GLY A 97 21.65 9.09 10.79
N ARG A 98 21.40 10.34 10.39
CA ARG A 98 21.35 11.51 11.27
C ARG A 98 20.10 12.32 10.99
N SER A 99 19.58 13.02 12.00
CA SER A 99 18.43 13.92 11.83
C SER A 99 18.69 15.05 10.83
N GLY A 100 19.95 15.44 10.64
CA GLY A 100 20.37 16.45 9.66
C GLY A 100 20.61 15.90 8.25
N ASP A 101 20.35 14.62 7.99
CA ASP A 101 20.54 14.06 6.66
C ASP A 101 19.57 14.70 5.65
N PRO A 102 20.00 14.94 4.40
CA PRO A 102 19.20 15.68 3.44
C PRO A 102 17.90 14.95 3.06
N GLY A 103 17.89 13.61 3.11
CA GLY A 103 16.69 12.81 2.89
C GLY A 103 15.63 13.02 3.97
N VAL A 104 16.03 13.17 5.24
CA VAL A 104 15.12 13.48 6.35
C VAL A 104 14.43 14.83 6.09
N SER A 105 15.23 15.86 5.84
CA SER A 105 14.71 17.21 5.59
C SER A 105 13.80 17.25 4.35
N CYS A 106 14.16 16.51 3.29
CA CYS A 106 13.35 16.45 2.08
C CYS A 106 11.98 15.81 2.32
N VAL A 107 11.92 14.63 2.96
CA VAL A 107 10.65 13.92 3.21
C VAL A 107 9.74 14.75 4.12
N LEU A 108 10.28 15.36 5.18
CA LEU A 108 9.51 16.21 6.08
C LEU A 108 8.98 17.47 5.37
N GLY A 109 9.77 18.06 4.48
CA GLY A 109 9.36 19.21 3.66
C GLY A 109 8.25 18.90 2.66
N MET A 110 8.03 17.62 2.35
CA MET A 110 6.98 17.17 1.42
C MET A 110 5.65 16.89 2.13
N LEU A 111 5.55 17.03 3.46
CA LEU A 111 4.31 16.77 4.17
C LEU A 111 3.18 17.71 3.69
N PRO A 112 1.96 17.18 3.52
CA PRO A 112 0.82 18.00 3.15
C PRO A 112 0.55 19.04 4.25
N GLN A 113 0.37 20.30 3.85
CA GLN A 113 -0.13 21.35 4.73
C GLN A 113 -1.56 20.97 5.14
N ARG A 114 -1.80 20.83 6.45
CA ARG A 114 -3.12 20.50 7.00
C ARG A 114 -3.79 21.72 7.61
#